data_AF-A0A7X9B907-F1
#
_entry.id   AF-A0A7X9B907-F1
#
_cell.length_a   1.000
_cell.length_b   1.000
_cell.length_c   1.000
_cell.angle_alpha   90.00
_cell.angle_beta   90.00
_cell.angle_gamma   90.00
#
_symmetry.space_group_name_H-M   'P 1'
#
loop_
_entity.id
_entity.type
_entity.pdbx_description
1 polymer ?
#
loop_
_entity_poly.entity_id
_entity_poly.type
_entity_poly.pdbx_seq_one_letter_code
_entity_poly.pdbx_strand_id
1 'polypeptide(L)'
;MNISKYLFIAIKITKPAFNKILPMKMRIKLSKISKAIEKKQYLNLIRRRQSDKNNNDEKGVNIIGYMSASIGIGETARSIEKALLIAEIPTDSIDYEDYLKNKNARKKYLNSFKHNINLFNINHIEVMKAMNLIGLQKWQGKYNIGYWWWELEEFPEEFLDCFLAFDEIWVGSEFVKNSISKKAPVPVIKIPQSVYLPDIDKRITHKSFNLPENAFLFLNMFDFNSSGARKNPVASIEAFRKAFKPDDLSVGLVIKIKESPTHIKEIKSLKKEIEKNKNIYLIDSTLNRESINSLLNIVDAVISLHRSEGFGLVLAEAMYFGKPAIATNWSGNTEYMNYENSCPVDYNLIKIEKSNGYFKAGQYWADPDIECAAQYMKRLLNDSDFYTKISEKGMETIHNYYSPKIVGDTIRNRLQMLGLIDQIMESRL
;
A
#
# COMPACT_ATOMS: atom_id res chain seq x y z
N MET A 1 39.10 -4.15 -16.77
CA MET A 1 38.72 -3.00 -15.92
C MET A 1 37.65 -2.19 -16.66
N ASN A 2 36.47 -1.99 -16.09
CA ASN A 2 35.23 -1.80 -16.87
C ASN A 2 34.81 -0.32 -17.00
N ILE A 3 34.98 0.26 -18.19
CA ILE A 3 34.59 1.64 -18.58
C ILE A 3 33.12 1.94 -18.21
N SER A 4 32.25 0.92 -18.19
CA SER A 4 30.84 1.06 -17.79
C SER A 4 30.64 1.47 -16.33
N LYS A 5 31.57 1.16 -15.42
CA LYS A 5 31.47 1.50 -14.00
C LYS A 5 31.70 3.00 -13.78
N TYR A 6 32.68 3.59 -14.46
CA TYR A 6 32.95 5.03 -14.43
C TYR A 6 31.85 5.83 -15.12
N LEU A 7 31.33 5.35 -16.25
CA LEU A 7 30.20 5.99 -16.93
C LEU A 7 28.94 5.98 -16.06
N PHE A 8 28.67 4.88 -15.35
CA PHE A 8 27.55 4.78 -14.42
C PHE A 8 27.70 5.71 -13.20
N ILE A 9 28.90 5.75 -12.60
CA ILE A 9 29.21 6.67 -11.48
C ILE A 9 29.08 8.13 -11.95
N ALA A 10 29.61 8.46 -13.13
CA ALA A 10 29.48 9.79 -13.73
C ALA A 10 28.01 10.16 -13.95
N ILE A 11 27.18 9.27 -14.52
CA ILE A 11 25.73 9.49 -14.73
C ILE A 11 24.99 9.67 -13.39
N LYS A 12 25.39 8.95 -12.33
CA LYS A 12 24.73 9.00 -11.01
C LYS A 12 25.10 10.26 -10.23
N ILE A 13 26.37 10.69 -10.26
CA ILE A 13 26.89 11.89 -9.58
C ILE A 13 26.36 13.17 -10.26
N THR A 14 26.24 13.17 -11.58
CA THR A 14 25.89 14.38 -12.35
C THR A 14 24.38 14.49 -12.66
N LYS A 15 23.57 13.50 -12.27
CA LYS A 15 22.12 13.37 -12.54
C LYS A 15 21.29 14.63 -12.21
N PRO A 16 21.53 15.36 -11.09
CA PRO A 16 20.76 16.57 -10.78
C PRO A 16 21.07 17.75 -11.71
N ALA A 17 22.34 17.91 -12.11
CA ALA A 17 22.80 19.01 -12.97
C ALA A 17 22.39 18.77 -14.44
N PHE A 18 22.50 17.54 -14.93
CA PHE A 18 22.13 17.18 -16.30
C PHE A 18 20.60 17.19 -16.55
N ASN A 19 19.80 16.92 -15.51
CA ASN A 19 18.34 16.98 -15.58
C ASN A 19 17.78 18.41 -15.71
N LYS A 20 18.60 19.46 -15.67
CA LYS A 20 18.17 20.82 -16.04
C LYS A 20 18.56 21.20 -17.47
N ILE A 21 19.63 20.64 -18.02
CA ILE A 21 20.27 21.13 -19.27
C ILE A 21 20.00 20.20 -20.48
N LEU A 22 19.86 18.89 -20.30
CA LEU A 22 19.71 17.96 -21.44
C LEU A 22 18.32 17.99 -22.08
N PRO A 23 18.21 17.87 -23.42
CA PRO A 23 16.93 17.64 -24.10
C PRO A 23 16.23 16.36 -23.61
N MET A 24 14.90 16.37 -23.56
CA MET A 24 14.07 15.25 -23.07
C MET A 24 14.40 13.92 -23.77
N LYS A 25 14.63 13.93 -25.09
CA LYS A 25 15.01 12.74 -25.87
C LYS A 25 16.34 12.13 -25.39
N MET A 26 17.33 12.94 -25.03
CA MET A 26 18.60 12.46 -24.48
C MET A 26 18.43 11.91 -23.06
N ARG A 27 17.62 12.55 -22.21
CA ARG A 27 17.31 12.03 -20.86
C ARG A 27 16.64 10.67 -20.93
N ILE A 28 15.71 10.47 -21.85
CA ILE A 28 15.05 9.18 -22.10
C ILE A 28 16.09 8.14 -22.56
N LYS A 29 16.99 8.49 -23.48
CA LYS A 29 18.04 7.57 -23.96
C LYS A 29 18.99 7.16 -22.82
N LEU A 30 19.44 8.13 -22.01
CA LEU A 30 20.31 7.88 -20.86
C LEU A 30 19.60 7.04 -19.78
N SER A 31 18.30 7.26 -19.54
CA SER A 31 17.54 6.45 -18.59
C SER A 31 17.41 4.99 -19.04
N LYS A 32 17.20 4.75 -20.34
CA LYS A 32 17.20 3.40 -20.93
C LYS A 32 18.56 2.71 -20.75
N ILE A 33 19.67 3.41 -21.01
CA ILE A 33 21.02 2.86 -20.82
C ILE A 33 21.27 2.54 -19.33
N SER A 34 20.92 3.45 -18.43
CA SER A 34 21.04 3.24 -16.97
C SER A 34 20.28 2.00 -16.53
N LYS A 35 19.02 1.84 -16.97
CA LYS A 35 18.19 0.66 -16.65
C LYS A 35 18.80 -0.64 -17.20
N ALA A 36 19.36 -0.62 -18.42
CA ALA A 36 20.01 -1.79 -18.99
C ALA A 36 21.27 -2.21 -18.20
N ILE A 37 22.06 -1.23 -17.72
CA ILE A 37 23.22 -1.49 -16.86
C ILE A 37 22.78 -2.06 -15.51
N GLU A 38 21.77 -1.46 -14.87
CA GLU A 38 21.19 -1.94 -13.60
C GLU A 38 20.67 -3.38 -13.74
N LYS A 39 19.92 -3.68 -14.81
CA LYS A 39 19.44 -5.04 -15.12
C LYS A 39 20.60 -6.01 -15.32
N LYS A 40 21.65 -5.65 -16.05
CA LYS A 40 22.83 -6.51 -16.24
C LYS A 40 23.56 -6.77 -14.91
N GLN A 41 23.70 -5.76 -14.05
CA GLN A 41 24.28 -5.92 -12.71
C GLN A 41 23.43 -6.85 -11.86
N TYR A 42 22.11 -6.63 -11.84
CA TYR A 42 21.15 -7.48 -11.14
C TYR A 42 21.24 -8.95 -11.57
N LEU A 43 21.19 -9.23 -12.88
CA LEU A 43 21.27 -10.61 -13.38
C LEU A 43 22.60 -11.29 -13.02
N ASN A 44 23.71 -10.54 -12.95
CA ASN A 44 24.98 -11.07 -12.45
C ASN A 44 24.93 -11.40 -10.95
N LEU A 45 24.23 -10.60 -10.14
CA LEU A 45 24.03 -10.87 -8.72
C LEU A 45 23.14 -12.11 -8.52
N ILE A 46 22.05 -12.24 -9.29
CA ILE A 46 21.18 -13.43 -9.26
C ILE A 46 21.96 -14.71 -9.59
N ARG A 47 22.79 -14.72 -10.63
CA ARG A 47 23.63 -15.88 -10.97
C ARG A 47 24.57 -16.27 -9.84
N ARG A 48 25.08 -15.29 -9.08
CA ARG A 48 25.95 -15.52 -7.92
C ARG A 48 25.18 -15.89 -6.66
N ARG A 49 23.86 -15.61 -6.59
CA ARG A 49 23.03 -15.95 -5.43
C ARG A 49 22.91 -17.46 -5.24
N GLN A 50 23.01 -18.23 -6.32
CA GLN A 50 22.77 -19.69 -6.36
C GLN A 50 23.85 -20.57 -5.69
N SER A 51 24.80 -20.01 -4.94
CA SER A 51 25.84 -20.78 -4.24
C SER A 51 25.57 -20.91 -2.74
N ASP A 52 25.67 -22.14 -2.24
CA ASP A 52 25.66 -22.69 -0.87
C ASP A 52 24.88 -21.98 0.24
N LYS A 53 23.94 -22.73 0.85
CA LYS A 53 23.21 -22.33 2.07
C LYS A 53 24.19 -22.21 3.24
N ASN A 54 24.17 -21.07 3.90
CA ASN A 54 24.96 -20.85 5.10
C ASN A 54 24.22 -21.47 6.29
N ASN A 55 24.72 -22.58 6.85
CA ASN A 55 24.04 -23.36 7.89
C ASN A 55 23.99 -22.70 9.29
N ASN A 56 24.39 -21.44 9.43
CA ASN A 56 24.47 -20.74 10.72
C ASN A 56 23.34 -19.73 10.98
N ASP A 57 22.40 -19.56 10.05
CA ASP A 57 21.28 -18.63 10.25
C ASP A 57 20.27 -19.17 11.28
N GLU A 58 19.79 -18.31 12.18
CA GLU A 58 18.75 -18.63 13.16
C GLU A 58 17.39 -18.84 12.47
N LYS A 59 16.55 -19.74 12.98
CA LYS A 59 15.16 -19.86 12.49
C LYS A 59 14.37 -18.60 12.86
N GLY A 60 13.81 -17.92 11.87
CA GLY A 60 13.04 -16.70 12.08
C GLY A 60 12.92 -15.86 10.81
N VAL A 61 12.47 -14.62 10.95
CA VAL A 61 12.22 -13.71 9.82
C VAL A 61 12.99 -12.41 9.98
N ASN A 62 13.77 -12.04 8.97
CA ASN A 62 14.21 -10.66 8.77
C ASN A 62 13.12 -9.95 7.96
N ILE A 63 12.39 -9.00 8.55
CA ILE A 63 11.42 -8.19 7.81
C ILE A 63 12.10 -6.92 7.28
N ILE A 64 12.05 -6.72 5.96
CA ILE A 64 12.69 -5.61 5.27
C ILE A 64 11.61 -4.73 4.65
N GLY A 65 11.49 -3.48 5.10
CA GLY A 65 10.47 -2.57 4.61
C GLY A 65 10.76 -1.12 4.94
N TYR A 66 9.85 -0.22 4.59
CA TYR A 66 9.92 1.20 4.94
C TYR A 66 9.49 1.43 6.41
N MET A 67 10.23 0.85 7.34
CA MET A 67 9.84 0.71 8.76
C MET A 67 9.64 2.04 9.46
N SER A 68 10.32 3.11 9.04
CA SER A 68 10.15 4.45 9.60
C SER A 68 9.36 5.44 8.73
N ALA A 69 8.96 5.06 7.52
CA ALA A 69 8.23 5.96 6.63
C ALA A 69 6.72 5.91 6.90
N SER A 70 6.09 7.09 7.03
CA SER A 70 4.63 7.26 7.12
C SER A 70 3.97 7.18 5.73
N ILE A 71 4.03 6.00 5.12
CA ILE A 71 3.41 5.65 3.82
C ILE A 71 2.73 4.28 3.94
N GLY A 72 1.77 3.97 3.05
CA GLY A 72 0.99 2.73 3.13
C GLY A 72 1.82 1.44 3.17
N ILE A 73 2.86 1.32 2.34
CA ILE A 73 3.78 0.15 2.36
C ILE A 73 4.60 0.09 3.66
N GLY A 74 4.89 1.24 4.28
CA GLY A 74 5.52 1.29 5.60
C GLY A 74 4.57 0.78 6.69
N GLU A 75 3.30 1.18 6.66
CA GLU A 75 2.29 0.65 7.60
C GLU A 75 2.08 -0.85 7.40
N THR A 76 2.06 -1.30 6.14
CA THR A 76 2.04 -2.73 5.80
C THR A 76 3.19 -3.47 6.50
N ALA A 77 4.42 -2.98 6.37
CA ALA A 77 5.58 -3.62 6.97
C ALA A 77 5.47 -3.71 8.51
N ARG A 78 5.10 -2.61 9.17
CA ARG A 78 4.92 -2.57 10.64
C ARG A 78 3.79 -3.48 11.13
N SER A 79 2.68 -3.54 10.39
CA SER A 79 1.55 -4.42 10.74
C SER A 79 1.89 -5.90 10.63
N ILE A 80 2.73 -6.27 9.65
CA ILE A 80 3.21 -7.64 9.46
C ILE A 80 4.30 -7.98 10.48
N GLU A 81 5.22 -7.07 10.79
CA GLU A 81 6.15 -7.21 11.92
C GLU A 81 5.37 -7.53 13.20
N LYS A 82 4.32 -6.75 13.50
CA LYS A 82 3.49 -7.03 14.67
C LYS A 82 2.80 -8.39 14.61
N ALA A 83 2.33 -8.81 13.44
CA ALA A 83 1.72 -10.13 13.25
C ALA A 83 2.75 -11.26 13.48
N LEU A 84 3.98 -11.11 13.02
CA LEU A 84 5.08 -12.05 13.28
C LEU A 84 5.41 -12.13 14.78
N LEU A 85 5.47 -10.98 15.46
CA LEU A 85 5.78 -10.91 16.89
C LEU A 85 4.67 -11.54 17.76
N ILE A 86 3.40 -11.25 17.49
CA ILE A 86 2.24 -11.92 18.14
C ILE A 86 2.21 -13.40 17.77
N ALA A 87 2.63 -13.69 16.54
CA ALA A 87 3.00 -14.99 16.03
C ALA A 87 3.92 -15.79 16.96
N GLU A 88 4.77 -15.13 17.76
CA GLU A 88 5.96 -15.68 18.44
C GLU A 88 7.03 -16.17 17.44
N ILE A 89 7.08 -15.59 16.25
CA ILE A 89 8.13 -15.87 15.26
C ILE A 89 9.32 -14.95 15.56
N PRO A 90 10.53 -15.48 15.82
CA PRO A 90 11.72 -14.65 15.99
C PRO A 90 11.88 -13.69 14.80
N THR A 91 11.91 -12.39 15.08
CA THR A 91 11.83 -11.35 14.04
C THR A 91 12.84 -10.25 14.28
N ASP A 92 13.65 -9.95 13.26
CA ASP A 92 14.49 -8.75 13.19
C ASP A 92 13.94 -7.80 12.11
N SER A 93 13.91 -6.52 12.43
CA SER A 93 13.34 -5.48 11.56
C SER A 93 14.43 -4.62 10.94
N ILE A 94 14.41 -4.54 9.60
CA ILE A 94 15.37 -3.80 8.79
C ILE A 94 14.66 -2.66 8.07
N ASP A 95 15.06 -1.43 8.38
CA ASP A 95 14.55 -0.26 7.68
C ASP A 95 15.29 -0.06 6.35
N TYR A 96 14.61 -0.38 5.24
CA TYR A 96 15.12 -0.15 3.90
C TYR A 96 15.38 1.34 3.63
N GLU A 97 14.69 2.26 4.31
CA GLU A 97 14.91 3.70 4.12
C GLU A 97 16.31 4.15 4.56
N ASP A 98 16.91 3.50 5.57
CA ASP A 98 18.26 3.82 6.03
C ASP A 98 19.31 3.52 4.95
N TYR A 99 19.15 2.41 4.22
CA TYR A 99 19.98 2.06 3.06
C TYR A 99 19.83 3.08 1.92
N LEU A 100 18.63 3.62 1.71
CA LEU A 100 18.39 4.64 0.69
C LEU A 100 19.07 5.96 1.01
N LYS A 101 19.10 6.34 2.29
CA LYS A 101 19.66 7.61 2.76
C LYS A 101 21.15 7.54 3.10
N ASN A 102 21.76 6.34 3.05
CA ASN A 102 23.13 6.08 3.49
C ASN A 102 23.40 6.63 4.90
N LYS A 103 22.37 6.63 5.75
CA LYS A 103 22.49 7.02 7.16
C LYS A 103 22.88 5.75 7.92
N ASN A 104 23.86 5.87 8.81
CA ASN A 104 24.08 4.82 9.82
C ASN A 104 22.71 4.53 10.46
N ALA A 105 22.35 3.25 10.46
CA ALA A 105 21.04 2.74 10.85
C ALA A 105 20.48 3.52 12.04
N ARG A 106 19.24 4.00 11.96
CA ARG A 106 18.54 4.50 13.13
C ARG A 106 18.62 3.38 14.18
N LYS A 107 19.20 3.67 15.36
CA LYS A 107 19.45 2.70 16.45
C LYS A 107 18.24 1.84 16.84
N LYS A 108 17.01 2.23 16.46
CA LYS A 108 15.76 1.51 16.71
C LYS A 108 15.65 0.18 15.93
N TYR A 109 16.26 0.06 14.75
CA TYR A 109 16.12 -1.13 13.89
C TYR A 109 17.44 -1.92 13.83
N LEU A 110 17.35 -3.24 13.98
CA LEU A 110 18.51 -4.15 13.99
C LEU A 110 18.91 -4.49 12.55
N ASN A 111 20.18 -4.27 12.18
CA ASN A 111 20.72 -4.62 10.86
C ASN A 111 21.50 -5.94 10.85
N SER A 112 21.10 -6.92 11.67
CA SER A 112 21.86 -8.17 11.84
C SER A 112 21.71 -9.11 10.62
N PHE A 113 20.51 -9.20 10.03
CA PHE A 113 20.11 -10.21 9.04
C PHE A 113 20.45 -11.65 9.50
N LYS A 114 20.23 -11.95 10.78
CA LYS A 114 20.61 -13.23 11.39
C LYS A 114 19.67 -14.40 11.07
N HIS A 115 18.46 -14.12 10.61
CA HIS A 115 17.46 -15.17 10.40
C HIS A 115 17.52 -15.82 9.02
N ASN A 116 17.07 -17.06 8.89
CA ASN A 116 17.08 -17.86 7.66
C ASN A 116 16.04 -17.43 6.61
N ILE A 117 15.06 -16.60 6.98
CA ILE A 117 14.04 -16.06 6.08
C ILE A 117 14.23 -14.55 5.92
N ASN A 118 14.11 -14.06 4.70
CA ASN A 118 13.94 -12.64 4.42
C ASN A 118 12.52 -12.40 3.90
N LEU A 119 11.76 -11.52 4.55
CA LEU A 119 10.46 -11.05 4.08
C LEU A 119 10.58 -9.60 3.62
N PHE A 120 10.59 -9.39 2.31
CA PHE A 120 10.70 -8.08 1.68
C PHE A 120 9.34 -7.45 1.48
N ASN A 121 8.95 -6.57 2.39
CA ASN A 121 7.78 -5.73 2.28
C ASN A 121 8.10 -4.43 1.48
N ILE A 122 8.58 -4.63 0.26
CA ILE A 122 8.85 -3.61 -0.75
C ILE A 122 8.31 -4.13 -2.09
N ASN A 123 7.82 -3.21 -2.94
CA ASN A 123 7.29 -3.61 -4.23
C ASN A 123 8.40 -4.01 -5.22
N HIS A 124 8.02 -4.81 -6.23
CA HIS A 124 8.86 -5.30 -7.33
C HIS A 124 9.80 -4.25 -7.97
N ILE A 125 9.37 -2.98 -8.04
CA ILE A 125 10.18 -1.87 -8.61
C ILE A 125 11.46 -1.61 -7.80
N GLU A 126 11.44 -1.88 -6.49
CA GLU A 126 12.58 -1.62 -5.60
C GLU A 126 13.57 -2.79 -5.55
N VAL A 127 13.21 -3.97 -6.04
CA VAL A 127 13.99 -5.22 -5.87
C VAL A 127 15.42 -5.09 -6.37
N MET A 128 15.61 -4.63 -7.60
CA MET A 128 16.95 -4.49 -8.19
C MET A 128 17.81 -3.50 -7.40
N LYS A 129 17.20 -2.43 -6.90
CA LYS A 129 17.87 -1.39 -6.11
C LYS A 129 18.21 -1.89 -4.70
N ALA A 130 17.27 -2.59 -4.06
CA ALA A 130 17.44 -3.20 -2.76
C ALA A 130 18.59 -4.21 -2.76
N MET A 131 18.67 -5.08 -3.78
CA MET A 131 19.77 -6.05 -3.89
C MET A 131 21.14 -5.36 -4.01
N ASN A 132 21.21 -4.25 -4.75
CA ASN A 132 22.45 -3.47 -4.87
C ASN A 132 22.85 -2.73 -3.58
N LEU A 133 21.88 -2.20 -2.83
CA LEU A 133 22.14 -1.40 -1.63
C LEU A 133 22.38 -2.26 -0.39
N ILE A 134 21.57 -3.30 -0.20
CA ILE A 134 21.68 -4.21 0.95
C ILE A 134 22.90 -5.13 0.78
N GLY A 135 23.21 -5.50 -0.47
CA GLY A 135 24.34 -6.35 -0.83
C GLY A 135 23.99 -7.83 -0.85
N LEU A 136 24.52 -8.54 -1.85
CA LEU A 136 24.20 -9.93 -2.17
C LEU A 136 24.35 -10.91 -0.99
N GLN A 137 25.32 -10.66 -0.12
CA GLN A 137 25.60 -11.50 1.06
C GLN A 137 24.43 -11.59 2.04
N LYS A 138 23.50 -10.62 2.04
CA LYS A 138 22.30 -10.65 2.89
C LYS A 138 21.11 -11.37 2.24
N TRP A 139 21.22 -11.72 0.96
CA TRP A 139 20.19 -12.44 0.19
C TRP A 139 20.55 -13.92 -0.02
N GLN A 140 21.84 -14.22 -0.10
CA GLN A 140 22.38 -15.57 -0.29
C GLN A 140 22.07 -16.49 0.90
N GLY A 141 21.84 -17.77 0.61
CA GLY A 141 21.59 -18.81 1.60
C GLY A 141 20.27 -18.75 2.37
N LYS A 142 19.49 -17.67 2.19
CA LYS A 142 18.19 -17.45 2.86
C LYS A 142 17.01 -17.77 1.96
N TYR A 143 15.87 -18.05 2.57
CA TYR A 143 14.58 -18.14 1.89
C TYR A 143 13.99 -16.72 1.73
N ASN A 144 13.91 -16.23 0.50
CA ASN A 144 13.54 -14.84 0.22
C ASN A 144 12.09 -14.78 -0.28
N ILE A 145 11.26 -14.05 0.46
CA ILE A 145 9.84 -13.85 0.18
C ILE A 145 9.61 -12.39 -0.19
N GLY A 146 8.94 -12.12 -1.30
CA GLY A 146 8.54 -10.76 -1.69
C GLY A 146 7.07 -10.52 -1.38
N TYR A 147 6.72 -9.50 -0.59
CA TYR A 147 5.32 -9.13 -0.37
C TYR A 147 4.96 -7.95 -1.28
N TRP A 148 4.23 -8.24 -2.36
CA TRP A 148 3.98 -7.29 -3.45
C TRP A 148 2.53 -6.82 -3.53
N TRP A 149 2.39 -5.56 -3.94
CA TRP A 149 1.13 -4.91 -4.25
C TRP A 149 1.05 -4.55 -5.74
N TRP A 150 -0.15 -4.68 -6.30
CA TRP A 150 -0.44 -4.34 -7.69
C TRP A 150 -1.90 -3.93 -7.84
N GLU A 151 -2.21 -3.12 -8.86
CA GLU A 151 -3.54 -2.50 -9.01
C GLU A 151 -4.13 -2.66 -10.41
N LEU A 152 -3.68 -3.64 -11.19
CA LEU A 152 -4.26 -3.98 -12.48
C LEU A 152 -4.36 -5.50 -12.65
N GLU A 153 -5.17 -5.95 -13.60
CA GLU A 153 -5.34 -7.38 -13.88
C GLU A 153 -4.14 -8.01 -14.59
N GLU A 154 -3.28 -7.20 -15.20
CA GLU A 154 -2.10 -7.64 -15.92
C GLU A 154 -0.83 -7.14 -15.25
N PHE A 155 0.03 -8.08 -14.86
CA PHE A 155 1.35 -7.75 -14.33
C PHE A 155 2.31 -7.38 -15.49
N PRO A 156 3.13 -6.32 -15.38
CA PRO A 156 3.93 -5.84 -16.51
C PRO A 156 5.13 -6.76 -16.80
N GLU A 157 5.37 -7.03 -18.09
CA GLU A 157 6.49 -7.88 -18.52
C GLU A 157 7.86 -7.29 -18.18
N GLU A 158 7.96 -5.96 -18.08
CA GLU A 158 9.22 -5.31 -17.71
C GLU A 158 9.73 -5.66 -16.30
N PHE A 159 8.89 -6.29 -15.46
CA PHE A 159 9.22 -6.65 -14.08
C PHE A 159 9.41 -8.15 -13.84
N LEU A 160 9.36 -9.00 -14.88
CA LEU A 160 9.48 -10.45 -14.71
C LEU A 160 10.84 -10.87 -14.12
N ASP A 161 11.92 -10.14 -14.43
CA ASP A 161 13.22 -10.47 -13.86
C ASP A 161 13.23 -10.33 -12.33
N CYS A 162 12.36 -9.49 -11.74
CA CYS A 162 12.34 -9.28 -10.30
C CYS A 162 11.99 -10.55 -9.52
N PHE A 163 11.26 -11.50 -10.13
CA PHE A 163 10.94 -12.79 -9.50
C PHE A 163 12.19 -13.61 -9.18
N LEU A 164 13.28 -13.44 -9.94
CA LEU A 164 14.51 -14.22 -9.77
C LEU A 164 15.19 -13.99 -8.40
N ALA A 165 14.81 -12.92 -7.69
CA ALA A 165 15.29 -12.62 -6.34
C ALA A 165 14.53 -13.35 -5.22
N PHE A 166 13.48 -14.10 -5.54
CA PHE A 166 12.55 -14.65 -4.56
C PHE A 166 12.33 -16.15 -4.77
N ASP A 167 12.03 -16.82 -3.67
CA ASP A 167 11.61 -18.22 -3.62
C ASP A 167 10.08 -18.30 -3.60
N GLU A 168 9.41 -17.31 -3.00
CA GLU A 168 7.95 -17.11 -3.02
C GLU A 168 7.57 -15.63 -3.11
N ILE A 169 6.40 -15.35 -3.68
CA ILE A 169 5.76 -14.04 -3.63
C ILE A 169 4.49 -14.12 -2.82
N TRP A 170 4.36 -13.24 -1.82
CA TRP A 170 3.15 -13.03 -1.06
C TRP A 170 2.39 -11.81 -1.58
N VAL A 171 1.06 -11.89 -1.51
CA VAL A 171 0.13 -10.84 -1.96
C VAL A 171 -1.06 -10.78 -1.00
N GLY A 172 -1.67 -9.60 -0.86
CA GLY A 172 -2.70 -9.38 0.16
C GLY A 172 -4.14 -9.59 -0.30
N SER A 173 -4.37 -9.85 -1.59
CA SER A 173 -5.70 -10.07 -2.15
C SER A 173 -5.67 -11.05 -3.33
N GLU A 174 -6.80 -11.70 -3.59
CA GLU A 174 -6.94 -12.61 -4.73
C GLU A 174 -6.83 -11.86 -6.07
N PHE A 175 -7.26 -10.60 -6.13
CA PHE A 175 -7.08 -9.75 -7.31
C PHE A 175 -5.59 -9.64 -7.70
N VAL A 176 -4.73 -9.32 -6.72
CA VAL A 176 -3.28 -9.20 -6.95
C VAL A 176 -2.68 -10.57 -7.29
N LYS A 177 -3.12 -11.63 -6.59
CA LYS A 177 -2.69 -13.01 -6.88
C LYS A 177 -3.01 -13.41 -8.32
N ASN A 178 -4.22 -13.16 -8.78
CA ASN A 178 -4.68 -13.46 -10.14
C ASN A 178 -3.90 -12.67 -11.19
N SER A 179 -3.49 -11.43 -10.90
CA SER A 179 -2.65 -10.66 -11.81
C SER A 179 -1.22 -11.19 -11.89
N ILE A 180 -0.60 -11.47 -10.74
CA ILE A 180 0.84 -11.78 -10.67
C ILE A 180 1.11 -13.24 -11.07
N SER A 181 0.25 -14.17 -10.65
CA SER A 181 0.40 -15.62 -10.91
C SER A 181 0.40 -15.98 -12.39
N LYS A 182 -0.27 -15.21 -13.26
CA LYS A 182 -0.25 -15.37 -14.72
C LYS A 182 1.15 -15.41 -15.32
N LYS A 183 2.12 -14.73 -14.69
CA LYS A 183 3.49 -14.56 -15.22
C LYS A 183 4.60 -14.97 -14.23
N ALA A 184 4.24 -15.36 -13.00
CA ALA A 184 5.22 -15.67 -11.97
C ALA A 184 5.85 -17.05 -12.21
N PRO A 185 7.19 -17.16 -12.20
CA PRO A 185 7.89 -18.44 -12.25
C PRO A 185 8.04 -19.10 -10.87
N VAL A 186 7.52 -18.45 -9.81
CA VAL A 186 7.58 -18.89 -8.41
C VAL A 186 6.17 -18.87 -7.80
N PRO A 187 5.90 -19.61 -6.71
CA PRO A 187 4.58 -19.61 -6.09
C PRO A 187 4.13 -18.21 -5.66
N VAL A 188 2.87 -17.90 -5.95
CA VAL A 188 2.21 -16.66 -5.49
C VAL A 188 1.15 -17.03 -4.46
N ILE A 189 1.42 -16.68 -3.20
CA ILE A 189 0.61 -17.09 -2.05
C ILE A 189 -0.16 -15.89 -1.52
N LYS A 190 -1.46 -16.05 -1.28
CA LYS A 190 -2.25 -15.03 -0.60
C LYS A 190 -1.96 -15.09 0.90
N ILE A 191 -1.34 -14.05 1.44
CA ILE A 191 -1.18 -13.84 2.87
C ILE A 191 -1.87 -12.50 3.17
N PRO A 192 -2.95 -12.47 3.97
CA PRO A 192 -3.71 -11.24 4.18
C PRO A 192 -2.84 -10.11 4.74
N GLN A 193 -3.25 -8.88 4.46
CA GLN A 193 -2.71 -7.71 5.15
C GLN A 193 -3.16 -7.72 6.61
N SER A 194 -2.25 -7.44 7.53
CA SER A 194 -2.57 -7.23 8.94
C SER A 194 -3.14 -5.82 9.15
N VAL A 195 -4.28 -5.72 9.81
CA VAL A 195 -4.94 -4.45 10.13
C VAL A 195 -5.01 -4.31 11.64
N TYR A 196 -4.36 -3.27 12.15
CA TYR A 196 -4.30 -2.98 13.56
C TYR A 196 -4.04 -1.50 13.78
N LEU A 197 -4.89 -0.87 14.61
CA LEU A 197 -4.90 0.57 14.84
C LEU A 197 -4.88 0.90 16.34
N PRO A 198 -3.72 0.84 17.01
CA PRO A 198 -3.55 1.41 18.33
C PRO A 198 -3.18 2.89 18.22
N ASP A 199 -3.28 3.58 19.35
CA ASP A 199 -2.95 4.99 19.55
C ASP A 199 -3.88 5.95 18.78
N ILE A 200 -4.99 6.29 19.44
CA ILE A 200 -5.79 7.49 19.16
C ILE A 200 -5.43 8.53 20.22
N ASP A 201 -5.14 9.75 19.80
CA ASP A 201 -5.05 10.88 20.73
C ASP A 201 -6.46 11.38 21.01
N LYS A 202 -7.00 11.08 22.20
CA LYS A 202 -8.34 11.53 22.60
C LYS A 202 -8.47 13.07 22.66
N ARG A 203 -7.37 13.82 22.63
CA ARG A 203 -7.37 15.28 22.56
C ARG A 203 -7.61 15.79 21.14
N ILE A 204 -7.39 14.96 20.12
CA ILE A 204 -7.69 15.29 18.73
C ILE A 204 -9.20 15.16 18.53
N THR A 205 -9.82 16.26 18.10
CA THR A 205 -11.26 16.37 17.85
C THR A 205 -11.50 16.98 16.48
N HIS A 206 -12.77 17.16 16.09
CA HIS A 206 -13.16 17.89 14.87
C HIS A 206 -12.46 19.25 14.76
N LYS A 207 -12.37 20.01 15.87
CA LYS A 207 -11.72 21.32 15.93
C LYS A 207 -10.23 21.27 15.56
N SER A 208 -9.53 20.19 15.89
CA SER A 208 -8.12 20.00 15.54
C SER A 208 -7.86 20.04 14.02
N PHE A 209 -8.89 19.77 13.21
CA PHE A 209 -8.84 19.78 11.75
C PHE A 209 -9.76 20.83 11.11
N ASN A 210 -10.30 21.78 11.89
CA ASN A 210 -11.30 22.75 11.44
C ASN A 210 -12.57 22.12 10.82
N LEU A 211 -13.02 20.99 11.39
CA LEU A 211 -14.23 20.28 10.97
C LEU A 211 -15.42 20.63 11.89
N PRO A 212 -16.66 20.59 11.38
CA PRO A 212 -17.86 20.78 12.19
C PRO A 212 -18.07 19.60 13.16
N GLU A 213 -18.60 19.87 14.36
CA GLU A 213 -18.86 18.86 15.40
C GLU A 213 -20.25 18.21 15.29
N ASN A 214 -21.20 18.88 14.64
CA ASN A 214 -22.61 18.46 14.56
C ASN A 214 -23.04 18.06 13.14
N ALA A 215 -22.08 17.66 12.30
CA ALA A 215 -22.35 17.22 10.93
C ALA A 215 -21.93 15.76 10.76
N PHE A 216 -22.64 15.04 9.89
CA PHE A 216 -22.23 13.70 9.48
C PHE A 216 -21.09 13.81 8.46
N LEU A 217 -19.91 13.29 8.80
CA LEU A 217 -18.68 13.46 8.04
C LEU A 217 -18.30 12.20 7.26
N PHE A 218 -18.24 12.35 5.93
CA PHE A 218 -17.60 11.41 5.02
C PHE A 218 -16.13 11.78 4.85
N LEU A 219 -15.22 10.81 4.86
CA LEU A 219 -13.80 11.02 4.57
C LEU A 219 -13.38 10.34 3.27
N ASN A 220 -12.77 11.09 2.37
CA ASN A 220 -11.96 10.57 1.28
C ASN A 220 -10.49 10.90 1.53
N MET A 221 -9.64 9.88 1.63
CA MET A 221 -8.23 10.05 1.93
C MET A 221 -7.34 9.32 0.92
N PHE A 222 -6.39 10.07 0.32
CA PHE A 222 -5.46 9.50 -0.65
C PHE A 222 -4.13 10.30 -0.74
N ASP A 223 -3.16 9.75 -1.48
CA ASP A 223 -1.90 10.42 -1.81
C ASP A 223 -1.75 10.48 -3.34
N PHE A 224 -1.52 11.67 -3.89
CA PHE A 224 -1.31 11.87 -5.32
C PHE A 224 -0.11 11.09 -5.87
N ASN A 225 0.93 10.86 -5.06
CA ASN A 225 2.09 10.05 -5.43
C ASN A 225 1.72 8.57 -5.65
N SER A 226 0.52 8.15 -5.25
CA SER A 226 -0.04 6.80 -5.48
C SER A 226 -0.95 6.70 -6.71
N SER A 227 -0.93 7.71 -7.61
CA SER A 227 -1.76 7.91 -8.81
C SER A 227 -3.15 8.51 -8.55
N GLY A 228 -3.28 9.83 -8.78
CA GLY A 228 -4.55 10.54 -8.67
C GLY A 228 -5.65 10.03 -9.61
N ALA A 229 -5.31 9.64 -10.84
CA ALA A 229 -6.29 9.11 -11.81
C ALA A 229 -6.89 7.77 -11.35
N ARG A 230 -6.07 6.92 -10.71
CA ARG A 230 -6.53 5.65 -10.12
C ARG A 230 -7.35 5.89 -8.86
N LYS A 231 -6.95 6.81 -7.98
CA LYS A 231 -7.68 7.13 -6.74
C LYS A 231 -9.01 7.85 -6.99
N ASN A 232 -9.12 8.58 -8.11
CA ASN A 232 -10.35 9.18 -8.62
C ASN A 232 -11.16 10.00 -7.57
N PRO A 233 -10.54 10.95 -6.86
CA PRO A 233 -11.22 11.69 -5.78
C PRO A 233 -12.39 12.54 -6.28
N VAL A 234 -12.39 12.93 -7.57
CA VAL A 234 -13.46 13.71 -8.19
C VAL A 234 -14.80 12.96 -8.15
N ALA A 235 -14.79 11.63 -8.34
CA ALA A 235 -15.99 10.82 -8.23
C ALA A 235 -16.62 10.92 -6.83
N SER A 236 -15.81 10.95 -5.77
CA SER A 236 -16.33 11.09 -4.40
C SER A 236 -16.97 12.47 -4.17
N ILE A 237 -16.40 13.53 -4.76
CA ILE A 237 -16.98 14.88 -4.74
C ILE A 237 -18.31 14.93 -5.52
N GLU A 238 -18.36 14.31 -6.69
CA GLU A 238 -19.58 14.27 -7.52
C GLU A 238 -20.70 13.46 -6.86
N ALA A 239 -20.37 12.32 -6.24
CA ALA A 239 -21.34 11.52 -5.48
C ALA A 239 -21.91 12.33 -4.31
N PHE A 240 -21.05 13.04 -3.58
CA PHE A 240 -21.49 13.89 -2.48
C PHE A 240 -22.38 15.04 -2.95
N ARG A 241 -22.07 15.70 -4.08
CA ARG A 241 -22.91 16.75 -4.68
C ARG A 241 -24.26 16.24 -5.17
N LYS A 242 -24.34 15.00 -5.63
CA LYS A 242 -25.60 14.33 -5.96
C LYS A 242 -26.39 13.95 -4.71
N ALA A 243 -25.68 13.64 -3.63
CA ALA A 243 -26.29 13.27 -2.36
C ALA A 243 -26.89 14.47 -1.62
N PHE A 244 -26.17 15.60 -1.57
CA PHE A 244 -26.48 16.71 -0.68
C PHE A 244 -26.31 18.07 -1.36
N LYS A 245 -27.05 19.06 -0.86
CA LYS A 245 -26.94 20.45 -1.34
C LYS A 245 -25.58 21.05 -0.94
N PRO A 246 -25.02 21.97 -1.74
CA PRO A 246 -23.70 22.56 -1.47
C PRO A 246 -23.62 23.42 -0.20
N ASP A 247 -24.75 23.78 0.38
CA ASP A 247 -24.91 24.60 1.58
C ASP A 247 -25.59 23.85 2.74
N ASP A 248 -25.82 22.54 2.61
CA ASP A 248 -26.27 21.71 3.71
C ASP A 248 -25.12 21.44 4.69
N LEU A 249 -25.13 22.16 5.81
CA LEU A 249 -24.10 22.08 6.83
C LEU A 249 -24.32 20.95 7.86
N SER A 250 -25.39 20.16 7.72
CA SER A 250 -25.62 18.97 8.55
C SER A 250 -24.77 17.76 8.10
N VAL A 251 -24.11 17.87 6.95
CA VAL A 251 -23.25 16.85 6.35
C VAL A 251 -21.95 17.48 5.85
N GLY A 252 -20.89 16.69 5.75
CA GLY A 252 -19.62 17.17 5.21
C GLY A 252 -18.81 16.09 4.50
N LEU A 253 -18.09 16.49 3.45
CA LEU A 253 -17.07 15.65 2.83
C LEU A 253 -15.68 16.20 3.15
N VAL A 254 -14.91 15.44 3.91
CA VAL A 254 -13.51 15.70 4.22
C VAL A 254 -12.63 15.06 3.16
N ILE A 255 -11.87 15.87 2.44
CA ILE A 255 -10.83 15.43 1.52
C ILE A 255 -9.50 15.57 2.23
N LYS A 256 -8.84 14.45 2.54
CA LYS A 256 -7.50 14.43 3.12
C LYS A 256 -6.49 14.04 2.05
N ILE A 257 -5.57 14.96 1.76
CA ILE A 257 -4.41 14.70 0.88
C ILE A 257 -3.10 14.97 1.60
N LYS A 258 -2.01 14.46 1.02
CA LYS A 258 -0.66 14.85 1.41
C LYS A 258 -0.12 15.83 0.37
N GLU A 259 0.49 16.93 0.83
CA GLU A 259 1.16 17.87 -0.05
C GLU A 259 2.11 17.13 -1.00
N SER A 260 2.04 17.48 -2.29
CA SER A 260 2.92 16.90 -3.30
C SER A 260 3.44 18.00 -4.25
N PRO A 261 4.74 18.34 -4.16
CA PRO A 261 5.37 19.30 -5.06
C PRO A 261 5.30 18.90 -6.54
N THR A 262 5.12 17.60 -6.84
CA THR A 262 5.03 17.09 -8.20
C THR A 262 3.62 17.12 -8.78
N HIS A 263 2.59 17.37 -7.97
CA HIS A 263 1.17 17.35 -8.37
C HIS A 263 0.43 18.66 -8.06
N ILE A 264 1.14 19.79 -8.09
CA ILE A 264 0.59 21.12 -7.76
C ILE A 264 -0.62 21.47 -8.65
N LYS A 265 -0.63 21.08 -9.93
CA LYS A 265 -1.73 21.41 -10.85
C LYS A 265 -3.01 20.65 -10.48
N GLU A 266 -2.88 19.37 -10.19
CA GLU A 266 -3.97 18.49 -9.78
C GLU A 266 -4.54 18.94 -8.43
N ILE A 267 -3.68 19.29 -7.47
CA ILE A 267 -4.09 19.84 -6.16
C ILE A 267 -4.82 21.17 -6.34
N LYS A 268 -4.33 22.07 -7.21
CA LYS A 268 -5.04 23.34 -7.51
C LYS A 268 -6.40 23.10 -8.16
N SER A 269 -6.50 22.14 -9.06
CA SER A 269 -7.77 21.77 -9.69
C SER A 269 -8.76 21.23 -8.65
N LEU A 270 -8.28 20.39 -7.74
CA LEU A 270 -9.08 19.84 -6.64
C LEU A 270 -9.58 20.95 -5.69
N LYS A 271 -8.71 21.89 -5.30
CA LYS A 271 -9.09 23.05 -4.46
C LYS A 271 -10.21 23.87 -5.09
N LYS A 272 -10.15 24.13 -6.40
CA LYS A 272 -11.22 24.83 -7.14
C LYS A 272 -12.54 24.07 -7.15
N GLU A 273 -12.51 22.74 -7.19
CA GLU A 273 -13.74 21.96 -7.06
C GLU A 273 -14.31 22.06 -5.64
N ILE A 274 -13.46 21.96 -4.61
CA ILE A 274 -13.88 22.07 -3.20
C ILE A 274 -14.53 23.43 -2.91
N GLU A 275 -13.98 24.53 -3.43
CA GLU A 275 -14.49 25.90 -3.24
C GLU A 275 -15.93 26.13 -3.72
N LYS A 276 -16.49 25.23 -4.56
CA LYS A 276 -17.89 25.32 -5.02
C LYS A 276 -18.91 24.86 -3.97
N ASN A 277 -18.46 24.32 -2.85
CA ASN A 277 -19.30 23.73 -1.80
C ASN A 277 -18.87 24.27 -0.43
N LYS A 278 -19.83 24.68 0.41
CA LYS A 278 -19.56 25.14 1.79
C LYS A 278 -19.30 23.98 2.76
N ASN A 279 -19.70 22.77 2.37
CA ASN A 279 -19.67 21.55 3.16
C ASN A 279 -18.63 20.53 2.65
N ILE A 280 -17.62 20.97 1.89
CA ILE A 280 -16.46 20.13 1.54
C ILE A 280 -15.22 20.76 2.18
N TYR A 281 -14.50 19.96 2.97
CA TYR A 281 -13.36 20.41 3.78
C TYR A 281 -12.07 19.78 3.26
N LEU A 282 -10.97 20.53 3.26
CA LEU A 282 -9.67 20.04 2.80
C LEU A 282 -8.67 19.99 3.97
N ILE A 283 -8.11 18.81 4.21
CA ILE A 283 -6.94 18.61 5.06
C ILE A 283 -5.75 18.32 4.14
N ASP A 284 -4.94 19.35 3.90
CA ASP A 284 -3.74 19.29 3.05
C ASP A 284 -2.49 19.39 3.93
N SER A 285 -2.18 18.29 4.63
CA SER A 285 -1.03 18.23 5.54
C SER A 285 -0.50 16.81 5.70
N THR A 286 0.77 16.70 6.09
CA THR A 286 1.34 15.42 6.50
C THR A 286 0.96 15.15 7.95
N LEU A 287 0.08 14.19 8.16
CA LEU A 287 -0.32 13.73 9.50
C LEU A 287 0.52 12.52 9.93
N ASN A 288 0.83 12.46 11.22
CA ASN A 288 1.42 11.26 11.82
C ASN A 288 0.34 10.17 11.99
N ARG A 289 0.76 8.96 12.38
CA ARG A 289 -0.15 7.81 12.47
C ARG A 289 -1.27 8.02 13.50
N GLU A 290 -0.94 8.53 14.68
CA GLU A 290 -1.91 8.84 15.74
C GLU A 290 -2.98 9.85 15.27
N SER A 291 -2.58 10.89 14.53
CA SER A 291 -3.51 11.87 13.94
C SER A 291 -4.37 11.27 12.83
N ILE A 292 -3.85 10.35 12.02
CA ILE A 292 -4.64 9.61 11.01
C ILE A 292 -5.69 8.74 11.69
N ASN A 293 -5.29 7.98 12.72
CA ASN A 293 -6.20 7.13 13.48
C ASN A 293 -7.28 7.96 14.17
N SER A 294 -6.89 9.10 14.74
CA SER A 294 -7.84 10.04 15.38
C SER A 294 -8.79 10.65 14.36
N LEU A 295 -8.32 11.01 13.16
CA LEU A 295 -9.19 11.50 12.07
C LEU A 295 -10.21 10.42 11.64
N LEU A 296 -9.78 9.17 11.46
CA LEU A 296 -10.67 8.06 11.13
C LEU A 296 -11.70 7.81 12.25
N ASN A 297 -11.30 7.98 13.52
CA ASN A 297 -12.17 7.79 14.67
C ASN A 297 -13.28 8.85 14.78
N ILE A 298 -13.00 10.11 14.41
CA ILE A 298 -13.96 11.21 14.55
C ILE A 298 -14.91 11.36 13.36
N VAL A 299 -14.58 10.85 12.18
CA VAL A 299 -15.51 10.86 11.02
C VAL A 299 -16.56 9.76 11.16
N ASP A 300 -17.63 9.82 10.38
CA ASP A 300 -18.75 8.88 10.45
C ASP A 300 -18.65 7.77 9.39
N ALA A 301 -18.17 8.10 8.18
CA ALA A 301 -17.99 7.12 7.12
C ALA A 301 -16.77 7.44 6.25
N VAL A 302 -16.24 6.42 5.56
CA VAL A 302 -15.14 6.59 4.61
C VAL A 302 -15.61 6.24 3.20
N ILE A 303 -15.27 7.08 2.23
CA ILE A 303 -15.55 6.86 0.82
C ILE A 303 -14.27 6.82 -0.02
N SER A 304 -14.14 5.81 -0.87
CA SER A 304 -13.05 5.68 -1.84
C SER A 304 -13.56 5.12 -3.17
N LEU A 305 -13.98 6.01 -4.07
CA LEU A 305 -14.44 5.68 -5.43
C LEU A 305 -13.26 5.51 -6.41
N HIS A 306 -12.28 4.72 -5.99
CA HIS A 306 -11.08 4.43 -6.77
C HIS A 306 -11.39 3.52 -7.96
N ARG A 307 -10.54 3.57 -8.98
CA ARG A 307 -10.62 2.71 -10.16
C ARG A 307 -9.99 1.34 -9.98
N SER A 308 -9.04 1.23 -9.06
CA SER A 308 -8.43 -0.03 -8.63
C SER A 308 -7.54 0.19 -7.39
N GLU A 309 -7.39 -0.80 -6.52
CA GLU A 309 -6.53 -0.84 -5.35
C GLU A 309 -5.93 -2.25 -5.14
N GLY A 310 -4.75 -2.33 -4.52
CA GLY A 310 -4.17 -3.62 -4.13
C GLY A 310 -4.84 -4.23 -2.89
N PHE A 311 -5.36 -3.38 -2.00
CA PHE A 311 -6.06 -3.78 -0.76
C PHE A 311 -7.04 -2.69 -0.28
N GLY A 312 -6.67 -1.41 -0.42
CA GLY A 312 -7.52 -0.32 0.08
C GLY A 312 -7.40 -0.10 1.59
N LEU A 313 -6.18 -0.09 2.14
CA LEU A 313 -5.89 -0.03 3.58
C LEU A 313 -6.76 0.97 4.36
N VAL A 314 -6.99 2.17 3.84
CA VAL A 314 -7.84 3.19 4.51
C VAL A 314 -9.27 2.70 4.77
N LEU A 315 -9.84 1.90 3.86
CA LEU A 315 -11.19 1.33 4.02
C LEU A 315 -11.20 0.27 5.12
N ALA A 316 -10.22 -0.64 5.12
CA ALA A 316 -10.07 -1.63 6.19
C ALA A 316 -9.84 -0.95 7.55
N GLU A 317 -9.11 0.16 7.58
CA GLU A 317 -8.87 0.93 8.79
C GLU A 317 -10.13 1.66 9.29
N ALA A 318 -10.97 2.14 8.39
CA ALA A 318 -12.27 2.69 8.73
C ALA A 318 -13.17 1.62 9.36
N MET A 319 -13.25 0.45 8.72
CA MET A 319 -14.02 -0.69 9.20
C MET A 319 -13.51 -1.17 10.57
N TYR A 320 -12.20 -1.15 10.83
CA TYR A 320 -11.63 -1.44 12.16
C TYR A 320 -12.23 -0.54 13.26
N PHE A 321 -12.47 0.74 12.97
CA PHE A 321 -13.11 1.67 13.91
C PHE A 321 -14.65 1.63 13.89
N GLY A 322 -15.25 0.64 13.22
CA GLY A 322 -16.69 0.56 13.04
C GLY A 322 -17.26 1.71 12.21
N LYS A 323 -16.49 2.24 11.26
CA LYS A 323 -16.96 3.26 10.32
C LYS A 323 -17.37 2.60 9.01
N PRO A 324 -18.60 2.82 8.52
CA PRO A 324 -19.02 2.31 7.22
C PRO A 324 -18.09 2.77 6.10
N ALA A 325 -17.82 1.84 5.18
CA ALA A 325 -16.95 2.07 4.04
C ALA A 325 -17.76 1.99 2.73
N ILE A 326 -17.73 3.07 1.95
CA ILE A 326 -18.27 3.14 0.58
C ILE A 326 -17.10 3.03 -0.40
N ALA A 327 -17.10 2.03 -1.26
CA ALA A 327 -16.03 1.88 -2.25
C ALA A 327 -16.51 1.19 -3.51
N THR A 328 -15.82 1.45 -4.62
CA THR A 328 -15.99 0.70 -5.87
C THR A 328 -15.86 -0.79 -5.59
N ASN A 329 -16.81 -1.59 -6.05
CA ASN A 329 -16.88 -3.03 -5.85
C ASN A 329 -15.91 -3.81 -6.77
N TRP A 330 -14.64 -3.40 -6.80
CA TRP A 330 -13.63 -3.90 -7.72
C TRP A 330 -12.26 -3.99 -7.06
N SER A 331 -11.45 -4.98 -7.45
CA SER A 331 -10.04 -5.13 -7.04
C SER A 331 -9.83 -5.48 -5.56
N GLY A 332 -8.69 -5.11 -4.96
CA GLY A 332 -8.22 -5.68 -3.71
C GLY A 332 -9.08 -5.41 -2.46
N ASN A 333 -9.92 -4.37 -2.45
CA ASN A 333 -10.83 -4.12 -1.33
C ASN A 333 -12.00 -5.11 -1.27
N THR A 334 -12.36 -5.77 -2.38
CA THR A 334 -13.41 -6.81 -2.38
C THR A 334 -12.99 -8.08 -1.65
N GLU A 335 -11.73 -8.16 -1.19
CA GLU A 335 -11.25 -9.23 -0.33
C GLU A 335 -11.98 -9.23 1.02
N TYR A 336 -12.35 -8.06 1.53
CA TYR A 336 -13.04 -7.90 2.83
C TYR A 336 -14.33 -7.08 2.77
N MET A 337 -14.60 -6.37 1.68
CA MET A 337 -15.84 -5.60 1.49
C MET A 337 -16.86 -6.39 0.68
N ASN A 338 -18.09 -6.50 1.19
CA ASN A 338 -19.25 -7.05 0.50
C ASN A 338 -20.54 -6.32 0.92
N TYR A 339 -21.69 -6.69 0.35
CA TYR A 339 -22.97 -6.01 0.60
C TYR A 339 -23.54 -6.22 2.02
N GLU A 340 -23.00 -7.16 2.80
CA GLU A 340 -23.44 -7.42 4.18
C GLU A 340 -22.67 -6.60 5.22
N ASN A 341 -21.45 -6.16 4.90
CA ASN A 341 -20.52 -5.52 5.84
C ASN A 341 -19.99 -4.15 5.39
N SER A 342 -20.41 -3.67 4.22
CA SER A 342 -19.96 -2.41 3.64
C SER A 342 -20.97 -1.84 2.64
N CYS A 343 -20.59 -0.80 1.90
CA CYS A 343 -21.38 -0.21 0.82
C CYS A 343 -20.65 -0.34 -0.53
N PRO A 344 -20.68 -1.52 -1.18
CA PRO A 344 -20.03 -1.73 -2.47
C PRO A 344 -20.77 -0.97 -3.58
N VAL A 345 -20.04 -0.15 -4.33
CA VAL A 345 -20.53 0.67 -5.43
C VAL A 345 -20.27 -0.03 -6.75
N ASP A 346 -21.32 -0.23 -7.54
CA ASP A 346 -21.23 -0.84 -8.87
C ASP A 346 -20.39 0.01 -9.83
N TYR A 347 -19.95 -0.57 -10.93
CA TYR A 347 -19.01 0.08 -11.85
C TYR A 347 -19.15 -0.44 -13.28
N ASN A 348 -18.62 0.34 -14.22
CA ASN A 348 -18.39 -0.08 -15.59
C ASN A 348 -16.89 -0.23 -15.84
N LEU A 349 -16.47 -1.29 -16.52
CA LEU A 349 -15.08 -1.41 -16.94
C LEU A 349 -14.81 -0.48 -18.12
N ILE A 350 -13.89 0.47 -17.92
CA ILE A 350 -13.43 1.39 -18.95
C ILE A 350 -11.99 1.05 -19.33
N LYS A 351 -11.69 1.17 -20.61
CA LYS A 351 -10.34 0.94 -21.13
C LYS A 351 -9.45 2.14 -20.83
N ILE A 352 -8.22 1.88 -20.42
CA ILE A 352 -7.20 2.91 -20.28
C ILE A 352 -6.73 3.30 -21.69
N GLU A 353 -7.07 4.52 -22.12
CA GLU A 353 -6.71 5.02 -23.45
C GLU A 353 -5.25 5.49 -23.54
N LYS A 354 -4.74 6.06 -22.45
CA LYS A 354 -3.39 6.63 -22.40
C LYS A 354 -2.61 6.06 -21.23
N SER A 355 -1.41 5.56 -21.53
CA SER A 355 -0.51 5.05 -20.49
C SER A 355 -0.14 6.17 -19.51
N ASN A 356 -0.24 5.89 -18.22
CA ASN A 356 0.19 6.79 -17.15
C ASN A 356 1.07 6.02 -16.16
N GLY A 357 2.38 6.25 -16.22
CA GLY A 357 3.34 5.51 -15.39
C GLY A 357 3.28 4.00 -15.68
N TYR A 358 2.89 3.22 -14.66
CA TYR A 358 2.77 1.77 -14.74
C TYR A 358 1.42 1.29 -15.28
N PHE A 359 0.42 2.18 -15.35
CA PHE A 359 -0.89 1.90 -15.93
C PHE A 359 -0.78 2.01 -17.45
N LYS A 360 -0.74 0.89 -18.17
CA LYS A 360 -0.56 0.90 -19.63
C LYS A 360 -1.91 1.04 -20.33
N ALA A 361 -1.88 1.71 -21.48
CA ALA A 361 -3.02 1.73 -22.39
C ALA A 361 -3.41 0.30 -22.79
N GLY A 362 -4.71 0.04 -22.92
CA GLY A 362 -5.24 -1.27 -23.25
C GLY A 362 -5.73 -2.10 -22.06
N GLN A 363 -5.32 -1.76 -20.83
CA GLN A 363 -5.84 -2.38 -19.61
C GLN A 363 -7.17 -1.73 -19.20
N TYR A 364 -7.80 -2.23 -18.13
CA TYR A 364 -9.11 -1.79 -17.68
C TYR A 364 -9.06 -1.16 -16.28
N TRP A 365 -10.01 -0.26 -16.05
CA TRP A 365 -10.32 0.37 -14.79
C TRP A 365 -11.81 0.23 -14.49
N ALA A 366 -12.16 0.06 -13.22
CA ALA A 366 -13.55 0.18 -12.80
C ALA A 366 -13.92 1.66 -12.67
N ASP A 367 -14.83 2.16 -13.49
CA ASP A 367 -15.40 3.50 -13.36
C ASP A 367 -16.66 3.41 -12.50
N PRO A 368 -16.66 3.97 -11.28
CA PRO A 368 -17.71 3.76 -10.30
C PRO A 368 -19.02 4.48 -10.68
N ASP A 369 -20.15 3.86 -10.34
CA ASP A 369 -21.47 4.48 -10.43
C ASP A 369 -21.64 5.52 -9.32
N ILE A 370 -21.60 6.79 -9.74
CA ILE A 370 -21.73 7.95 -8.85
C ILE A 370 -23.12 8.02 -8.21
N GLU A 371 -24.17 7.58 -8.90
CA GLU A 371 -25.53 7.60 -8.36
C GLU A 371 -25.69 6.55 -7.25
N CYS A 372 -25.15 5.35 -7.47
CA CYS A 372 -25.10 4.30 -6.44
C CYS A 372 -24.36 4.79 -5.18
N ALA A 373 -23.20 5.42 -5.33
CA ALA A 373 -22.45 6.00 -4.21
C ALA A 373 -23.25 7.09 -3.47
N ALA A 374 -23.95 7.97 -4.20
CA ALA A 374 -24.79 9.01 -3.61
C ALA A 374 -25.98 8.42 -2.82
N GLN A 375 -26.56 7.31 -3.29
CA GLN A 375 -27.62 6.61 -2.58
C GLN A 375 -27.12 6.00 -1.26
N TYR A 376 -25.93 5.37 -1.25
CA TYR A 376 -25.34 4.90 0.00
C TYR A 376 -25.05 6.03 0.99
N MET A 377 -24.54 7.16 0.51
CA MET A 377 -24.33 8.35 1.37
C MET A 377 -25.64 8.80 2.02
N LYS A 378 -26.73 8.92 1.25
CA LYS A 378 -28.06 9.27 1.79
C LYS A 378 -28.56 8.22 2.77
N ARG A 379 -28.36 6.94 2.48
CA ARG A 379 -28.85 5.84 3.31
C ARG A 379 -28.13 5.81 4.65
N LEU A 380 -26.81 5.91 4.67
CA LEU A 380 -26.03 5.94 5.92
C LEU A 380 -26.45 7.10 6.85
N LEU A 381 -26.86 8.24 6.28
CA LEU A 381 -27.35 9.37 7.07
C LEU A 381 -28.77 9.15 7.63
N ASN A 382 -29.67 8.55 6.85
CA ASN A 382 -31.10 8.53 7.14
C ASN A 382 -31.62 7.20 7.72
N ASP A 383 -30.84 6.13 7.64
CA ASP A 383 -31.22 4.77 8.06
C ASP A 383 -30.23 4.29 9.15
N SER A 384 -30.57 4.56 10.41
CA SER A 384 -29.74 4.24 11.58
C SER A 384 -29.51 2.74 11.77
N ASP A 385 -30.49 1.92 11.39
CA ASP A 385 -30.41 0.46 11.49
C ASP A 385 -29.43 -0.08 10.47
N PHE A 386 -29.49 0.43 9.23
CA PHE A 386 -28.50 0.10 8.21
C PHE A 386 -27.09 0.57 8.60
N TYR A 387 -26.95 1.81 9.10
CA TYR A 387 -25.67 2.34 9.57
C TYR A 387 -25.06 1.42 10.64
N THR A 388 -25.83 1.11 11.68
CA THR A 388 -25.37 0.26 12.80
C THR A 388 -24.97 -1.12 12.29
N LYS A 389 -25.83 -1.77 11.49
CA LYS A 389 -25.57 -3.11 10.96
C LYS A 389 -24.27 -3.17 10.15
N ILE A 390 -24.08 -2.25 9.20
CA ILE A 390 -22.89 -2.24 8.34
C ILE A 390 -21.63 -1.92 9.14
N SER A 391 -21.73 -0.99 10.10
CA SER A 391 -20.62 -0.62 10.99
C SER A 391 -20.12 -1.82 11.80
N GLU A 392 -21.04 -2.53 12.46
CA GLU A 392 -20.73 -3.69 13.29
C GLU A 392 -20.18 -4.84 12.46
N LYS A 393 -20.80 -5.16 11.32
CA LYS A 393 -20.35 -6.23 10.44
C LYS A 393 -19.00 -5.95 9.80
N GLY A 394 -18.73 -4.68 9.45
CA GLY A 394 -17.43 -4.26 8.94
C GLY A 394 -16.33 -4.44 9.98
N MET A 395 -16.58 -3.99 11.22
CA MET A 395 -15.66 -4.14 12.34
C MET A 395 -15.40 -5.61 12.68
N GLU A 396 -16.45 -6.42 12.78
CA GLU A 396 -16.37 -7.86 13.01
C GLU A 396 -15.47 -8.54 11.96
N THR A 397 -15.66 -8.20 10.67
CA THR A 397 -14.85 -8.75 9.57
C THR A 397 -13.36 -8.45 9.78
N ILE A 398 -13.00 -7.20 10.04
CA ILE A 398 -11.59 -6.81 10.19
C ILE A 398 -10.96 -7.45 11.42
N HIS A 399 -11.66 -7.47 12.56
CA HIS A 399 -11.14 -8.06 13.79
C HIS A 399 -10.97 -9.59 13.69
N ASN A 400 -11.91 -10.28 13.04
CA ASN A 400 -11.92 -11.74 12.98
C ASN A 400 -11.00 -12.33 11.90
N TYR A 401 -10.70 -11.58 10.83
CA TYR A 401 -9.96 -12.14 9.68
C TYR A 401 -8.65 -11.41 9.37
N TYR A 402 -8.48 -10.16 9.80
CA TYR A 402 -7.33 -9.32 9.44
C TYR A 402 -6.54 -8.84 10.66
N SER A 403 -6.85 -9.33 11.87
CA SER A 403 -6.08 -8.97 13.06
C SER A 403 -4.67 -9.55 13.02
N PRO A 404 -3.70 -8.95 13.74
CA PRO A 404 -2.33 -9.44 13.80
C PRO A 404 -2.20 -10.90 14.23
N LYS A 405 -3.10 -11.38 15.09
CA LYS A 405 -3.09 -12.77 15.54
C LYS A 405 -3.41 -13.73 14.39
N ILE A 406 -4.51 -13.49 13.68
CA ILE A 406 -4.97 -14.34 12.57
C ILE A 406 -3.97 -14.33 11.41
N VAL A 407 -3.45 -13.14 11.06
CA VAL A 407 -2.43 -13.02 10.01
C VAL A 407 -1.11 -13.67 10.43
N GLY A 408 -0.71 -13.49 11.69
CA GLY A 408 0.49 -14.11 12.25
C GLY A 408 0.42 -15.64 12.24
N ASP A 409 -0.72 -16.21 12.62
CA ASP A 409 -0.97 -17.66 12.57
C ASP A 409 -0.94 -18.18 11.13
N THR A 410 -1.52 -17.43 10.18
CA THR A 410 -1.46 -17.76 8.75
C THR A 410 -0.02 -17.80 8.24
N ILE A 411 0.80 -16.80 8.62
CA ILE A 411 2.22 -16.75 8.28
C ILE A 411 2.96 -17.93 8.91
N ARG A 412 2.78 -18.17 10.21
CA ARG A 412 3.40 -19.28 10.94
C ARG A 412 3.12 -20.62 10.27
N ASN A 413 1.85 -20.89 9.96
CA ASN A 413 1.43 -22.12 9.30
C ASN A 413 2.13 -22.29 7.95
N ARG A 414 2.20 -21.23 7.13
CA ARG A 414 2.92 -21.29 5.84
C ARG A 414 4.40 -21.60 6.04
N LEU A 415 5.07 -20.93 6.98
CA LEU A 415 6.50 -21.13 7.23
C LEU A 415 6.82 -22.51 7.81
N GLN A 416 5.93 -23.07 8.64
CA GLN A 416 6.04 -24.44 9.17
C GLN A 416 5.83 -25.49 8.07
N MET A 417 4.85 -25.30 7.18
CA MET A 417 4.65 -26.18 6.01
C MET A 417 5.89 -26.24 5.12
N LEU A 418 6.65 -25.15 5.03
CA LEU A 418 7.90 -25.08 4.27
C LEU A 418 9.12 -25.61 5.06
N GLY A 419 8.95 -25.99 6.33
CA GLY A 419 10.03 -26.44 7.20
C GLY A 419 11.04 -25.35 7.57
N LEU A 420 10.67 -24.07 7.43
CA LEU A 420 11.58 -22.93 7.65
C LEU A 420 11.67 -22.51 9.12
N ILE A 421 10.63 -22.80 9.91
CA ILE A 421 10.59 -22.59 11.36
C ILE A 421 10.12 -23.87 12.06
N ASP A 422 10.34 -23.96 13.37
CA ASP A 422 9.92 -25.12 14.16
C ASP A 422 8.40 -25.22 14.30
N GLN A 423 7.91 -26.46 14.38
CA GLN A 423 6.56 -26.71 14.84
C GLN A 423 6.48 -26.38 16.33
N ILE A 424 5.45 -25.65 16.74
CA ILE A 424 5.16 -25.52 18.17
C ILE A 424 4.71 -26.91 18.60
N MET A 425 5.49 -27.56 19.46
CA MET A 425 4.98 -28.70 20.21
C MET A 425 3.89 -28.16 21.12
N GLU A 426 2.62 -28.30 20.73
CA GLU A 426 1.54 -28.18 21.70
C GLU A 426 1.82 -29.22 22.79
N SER A 427 2.20 -28.74 23.97
CA SER A 427 2.22 -29.57 25.16
C SER A 427 0.81 -30.13 25.29
N ARG A 428 0.66 -31.42 24.97
CA ARG A 428 -0.54 -32.19 25.31
C ARG A 428 -0.70 -32.07 26.83
N LEU A 429 -1.61 -31.20 27.26
CA LEU A 429 -2.14 -31.18 28.61
C LEU A 429 -3.41 -32.01 28.63
#